data_AF-A0A0N0SLB9-F1
#
_entry.id   AF-A0A0N0SLB9-F1
#
_cell.length_a   1.000
_cell.length_b   1.000
_cell.length_c   1.000
_cell.angle_alpha   90.00
_cell.angle_beta   90.00
_cell.angle_gamma   90.00
#
_symmetry.space_group_name_H-M   'P 1'
#
loop_
_entity.id
_entity.type
_entity.pdbx_description
1 polymer ?
#
loop_
_entity_poly.entity_id
_entity_poly.type
_entity_poly.pdbx_seq_one_letter_code
_entity_poly.pdbx_strand_id
1 'polypeptide(L)'
;AEPSLPHTIEILKGLRDRYEAHHRVSITDEALVQAATLADRYISDRFLPDKAIDLIDEAGSRMRIRRMTAPPDLREFDEKIAGVRRDKESAIDSQDFEKAAS
;
A
#
# COMPACT_ATOMS: atom_id res chain seq x y z
N ALA A 1 0.34 30.58 -14.63
CA ALA A 1 0.26 31.09 -13.25
C ALA A 1 -0.06 29.92 -12.34
N GLU A 2 0.49 29.90 -11.13
CA GLU A 2 0.12 28.91 -10.12
C GLU A 2 -1.39 29.05 -9.79
N PRO A 3 -2.16 27.95 -9.76
CA PRO A 3 -3.56 27.98 -9.39
C PRO A 3 -3.72 28.34 -7.91
N SER A 4 -4.84 28.98 -7.59
CA SER A 4 -5.22 29.22 -6.20
C SER A 4 -5.53 27.90 -5.49
N LEU A 5 -5.53 27.93 -4.16
CA LEU A 5 -5.87 26.77 -3.33
C LEU A 5 -7.23 26.16 -3.71
N PRO A 6 -8.33 26.93 -3.86
CA PRO A 6 -9.62 26.36 -4.28
C PRO A 6 -9.59 25.75 -5.68
N HIS A 7 -8.87 26.37 -6.62
CA HIS A 7 -8.74 25.83 -7.98
C HIS A 7 -7.96 24.51 -7.96
N THR A 8 -6.92 24.40 -7.14
CA THR A 8 -6.19 23.14 -6.95
C THR A 8 -7.09 22.04 -6.41
N ILE A 9 -7.96 22.33 -5.45
CA ILE A 9 -8.92 21.36 -4.91
C ILE A 9 -9.86 20.84 -6.01
N GLU A 10 -10.35 21.71 -6.90
CA GLU A 10 -11.19 21.29 -8.03
C GLU A 10 -10.41 20.45 -9.06
N ILE A 11 -9.15 20.79 -9.33
CA ILE A 11 -8.27 19.97 -10.17
C ILE A 11 -8.12 18.57 -9.56
N LEU A 12 -7.85 18.48 -8.25
CA LEU A 12 -7.72 17.20 -7.55
C LEU A 12 -9.03 16.39 -7.60
N LYS A 13 -10.19 17.03 -7.47
CA LYS A 13 -11.50 16.36 -7.63
C LYS A 13 -11.66 15.78 -9.04
N GLY A 14 -11.30 16.54 -10.08
CA GLY A 14 -11.34 16.06 -11.46
C GLY A 14 -10.40 14.89 -11.75
N LEU A 15 -9.34 14.73 -10.96
CA LEU A 15 -8.40 13.62 -11.06
C LEU A 15 -8.75 12.42 -10.18
N ARG A 16 -9.70 12.57 -9.24
CA ARG A 16 -10.00 11.58 -8.19
C ARG A 16 -10.21 10.17 -8.75
N ASP A 17 -11.17 10.00 -9.64
CA ASP A 17 -11.59 8.69 -10.13
C ASP A 17 -10.41 7.92 -10.75
N ARG A 18 -9.50 8.63 -11.44
CA ARG A 18 -8.32 8.04 -12.05
C ARG A 18 -7.32 7.54 -11.01
N TYR A 19 -7.08 8.32 -9.95
CA TYR A 19 -6.16 7.95 -8.87
C TYR A 19 -6.73 6.85 -7.98
N GLU A 20 -8.03 6.91 -7.66
CA GLU A 20 -8.73 5.85 -6.94
C GLU A 20 -8.62 4.51 -7.68
N ALA A 21 -8.86 4.50 -8.99
CA ALA A 21 -8.73 3.31 -9.81
C ALA A 21 -7.28 2.79 -9.85
N HIS A 22 -6.30 3.70 -10.02
CA HIS A 22 -4.88 3.32 -10.09
C HIS A 22 -4.35 2.71 -8.78
N HIS A 23 -4.72 3.32 -7.65
CA HIS A 23 -4.22 2.91 -6.32
C HIS A 23 -5.12 1.92 -5.60
N ARG A 24 -6.34 1.69 -6.10
CA ARG A 24 -7.37 0.84 -5.46
C ARG A 24 -7.71 1.32 -4.05
N VAL A 25 -7.92 2.62 -3.91
CA VAL A 25 -8.31 3.31 -2.66
C VAL A 25 -9.49 4.24 -2.92
N SER A 26 -10.13 4.70 -1.86
CA SER A 26 -11.10 5.79 -1.92
C SER A 26 -10.47 7.04 -1.28
N ILE A 27 -10.63 8.19 -1.94
CA ILE A 27 -10.05 9.46 -1.55
C ILE A 27 -11.19 10.40 -1.14
N THR A 28 -11.22 10.76 0.14
CA THR A 28 -12.27 11.63 0.68
C THR A 28 -12.09 13.08 0.20
N ASP A 29 -13.19 13.84 0.21
CA ASP A 29 -13.15 15.30 -0.04
C ASP A 29 -12.17 15.99 0.92
N GLU A 30 -12.22 15.61 2.20
CA GLU A 30 -11.31 16.13 3.22
C GLU A 30 -9.84 15.85 2.89
N ALA A 31 -9.51 14.65 2.40
CA ALA A 31 -8.15 14.30 2.01
C ALA A 31 -7.63 15.20 0.87
N LEU A 32 -8.47 15.54 -0.11
CA LEU A 32 -8.09 16.47 -1.18
C LEU A 32 -7.85 17.89 -0.67
N VAL A 33 -8.73 18.38 0.20
CA VAL A 33 -8.58 19.71 0.81
C VAL A 33 -7.31 19.79 1.64
N GLN A 34 -7.02 18.75 2.44
CA GLN A 34 -5.81 18.69 3.26
C GLN A 34 -4.55 18.55 2.42
N ALA A 35 -4.56 17.73 1.36
CA ALA A 35 -3.42 17.62 0.45
C ALA A 35 -3.06 18.97 -0.17
N ALA A 36 -4.05 19.72 -0.67
CA ALA A 36 -3.81 21.06 -1.20
C ALA A 36 -3.31 22.03 -0.12
N THR A 37 -3.95 22.06 1.05
CA THR A 37 -3.64 23.00 2.14
C THR A 37 -2.25 22.78 2.73
N LEU A 38 -1.88 21.52 2.96
CA LEU A 38 -0.59 21.18 3.53
C LEU A 38 0.53 21.35 2.51
N ALA A 39 0.29 21.02 1.24
CA ALA A 39 1.27 21.27 0.20
C ALA A 39 1.52 22.77 0.01
N ASP A 40 0.48 23.59 0.02
CA ASP A 40 0.61 25.05 -0.05
C ASP A 40 1.43 25.62 1.12
N ARG A 41 1.11 25.19 2.35
CA ARG A 41 1.75 25.72 3.56
C ARG A 41 3.19 25.25 3.77
N TYR A 42 3.50 23.98 3.48
CA TYR A 42 4.75 23.34 3.93
C TYR A 42 5.71 22.96 2.80
N ILE A 43 5.27 22.94 1.54
CA ILE A 43 6.12 22.64 0.39
C ILE A 43 6.27 23.92 -0.43
N SER A 44 7.30 24.70 -0.10
CA SER A 44 7.53 26.04 -0.66
C SER A 44 8.40 26.07 -1.92
N ASP A 45 9.10 24.98 -2.21
CA ASP A 45 10.01 24.83 -3.36
C ASP A 45 9.31 24.34 -4.64
N ARG A 46 7.99 24.11 -4.55
CA ARG A 46 7.15 23.62 -5.65
C ARG A 46 5.84 24.38 -5.73
N PHE A 47 5.23 24.33 -6.92
CA PHE A 47 3.98 25.02 -7.22
C PHE A 47 2.79 24.07 -7.17
N LEU A 48 1.64 24.60 -6.76
CA LEU A 48 0.36 23.95 -7.00
C LEU A 48 0.10 23.84 -8.53
N PRO A 49 -0.70 22.85 -8.99
CA PRO A 49 -1.31 21.78 -8.21
C PRO A 49 -0.39 20.56 -8.02
N ASP A 50 0.78 20.57 -8.67
CA ASP A 50 1.71 19.44 -8.81
C ASP A 50 2.14 18.86 -7.45
N LYS A 51 2.57 19.73 -6.53
CA LYS A 51 2.93 19.30 -5.16
C LYS A 51 1.79 18.63 -4.39
N ALA A 52 0.54 18.98 -4.66
CA ALA A 52 -0.61 18.37 -4.01
C ALA A 52 -1.00 17.04 -4.66
N ILE A 53 -0.85 16.93 -5.98
CA ILE A 53 -1.05 15.68 -6.74
C ILE A 53 -0.07 14.61 -6.25
N ASP A 54 1.19 14.97 -6.06
CA ASP A 54 2.22 14.03 -5.57
C ASP A 54 1.89 13.49 -4.17
N LEU A 55 1.42 14.33 -3.25
CA LEU A 55 0.99 13.87 -1.93
C LEU A 55 -0.14 12.84 -2.01
N ILE A 56 -1.09 13.02 -2.94
CA ILE A 56 -2.18 12.07 -3.19
C ILE A 56 -1.62 10.77 -3.79
N ASP A 57 -0.70 10.86 -4.75
CA ASP A 57 -0.10 9.71 -5.42
C ASP A 57 0.72 8.83 -4.46
N GLU A 58 1.57 9.46 -3.64
CA GLU A 58 2.38 8.78 -2.64
C GLU A 58 1.51 8.13 -1.56
N ALA A 59 0.48 8.84 -1.09
CA ALA A 59 -0.46 8.30 -0.11
C ALA A 59 -1.25 7.11 -0.68
N GLY A 60 -1.72 7.21 -1.93
CA GLY A 60 -2.39 6.13 -2.64
C GLY A 60 -1.50 4.89 -2.78
N SER A 61 -0.28 5.08 -3.27
CA SER A 61 0.72 4.02 -3.41
C SER A 61 1.03 3.34 -2.08
N ARG A 62 1.24 4.12 -1.02
CA ARG A 62 1.52 3.63 0.33
C ARG A 62 0.38 2.79 0.88
N MET A 63 -0.86 3.24 0.71
CA MET A 63 -2.05 2.51 1.15
C MET A 63 -2.23 1.20 0.39
N ARG A 64 -1.96 1.20 -0.92
CA ARG A 64 -2.00 -0.01 -1.75
C ARG A 64 -0.98 -1.05 -1.29
N ILE A 65 0.26 -0.64 -1.03
CA ILE A 65 1.32 -1.53 -0.53
C ILE A 65 0.92 -2.15 0.82
N ARG A 66 0.42 -1.33 1.76
CA ARG A 66 -0.04 -1.80 3.07
C ARG A 66 -1.16 -2.85 3.00
N ARG A 67 -2.02 -2.78 1.98
CA ARG A 67 -3.06 -3.79 1.74
C ARG A 67 -2.51 -5.08 1.12
N MET A 68 -1.39 -5.02 0.39
CA MET A 68 -0.76 -6.19 -0.23
C MET A 68 0.13 -6.96 0.75
N THR A 69 0.63 -6.31 1.80
CA THR A 69 1.36 -7.00 2.86
C THR A 69 0.40 -7.85 3.69
N ALA A 70 0.67 -9.15 3.77
CA ALA A 70 -0.09 -10.07 4.61
C ALA A 70 -0.15 -9.55 6.06
N PRO A 71 -1.35 -9.57 6.70
CA PRO A 71 -1.50 -9.32 8.12
C PRO A 71 -0.46 -10.11 8.94
N PRO A 72 0.10 -9.53 10.01
CA PRO A 72 1.09 -10.22 10.84
C PRO A 72 0.58 -11.58 11.32
N ASP A 73 -0.70 -11.66 11.70
CA ASP A 73 -1.35 -12.90 12.13
C ASP A 73 -1.33 -13.99 11.05
N LEU A 74 -1.49 -13.61 9.77
CA LEU A 74 -1.43 -14.57 8.66
C LEU A 74 -0.01 -15.05 8.39
N ARG A 75 1.01 -14.22 8.61
CA ARG A 75 2.41 -14.67 8.53
C ARG A 75 2.73 -15.72 9.59
N GLU A 76 2.20 -15.58 10.80
CA GLU A 76 2.39 -16.58 11.87
C GLU A 76 1.79 -17.94 11.47
N PHE A 77 0.61 -17.94 10.84
CA PHE A 77 0.00 -19.18 10.34
C PHE A 77 0.80 -19.78 9.17
N ASP A 78 1.31 -18.97 8.25
CA ASP A 78 2.17 -19.44 7.16
C ASP A 78 3.47 -20.07 7.70
N GLU A 79 4.08 -19.47 8.72
CA GLU A 79 5.27 -20.02 9.40
C GLU A 79 4.98 -21.34 10.11
N LYS A 80 3.85 -21.44 10.80
CA LYS A 80 3.39 -22.70 11.42
C LYS A 80 3.16 -23.79 10.38
N ILE A 81 2.50 -23.48 9.26
CA ILE A 81 2.27 -24.42 8.15
C ILE A 81 3.62 -24.87 7.56
N ALA A 82 4.55 -23.94 7.36
CA ALA A 82 5.88 -24.26 6.85
C ALA A 82 6.68 -25.16 7.81
N GLY A 83 6.55 -24.94 9.11
CA GLY A 83 7.11 -25.82 10.14
C GLY A 83 6.55 -27.24 10.06
N VAL A 84 5.22 -27.38 10.11
CA VAL A 84 4.55 -28.68 10.02
C VAL A 84 4.90 -29.43 8.73
N ARG A 85 5.05 -28.72 7.60
CA ARG A 85 5.47 -29.35 6.34
C ARG A 85 6.88 -29.92 6.43
N ARG A 86 7.84 -29.18 6.99
CA ARG A 86 9.22 -29.65 7.21
C ARG A 86 9.26 -30.86 8.13
N ASP A 87 8.50 -30.84 9.23
CA ASP A 87 8.46 -31.94 10.18
C ASP A 87 7.89 -33.22 9.53
N LYS A 88 6.84 -33.07 8.72
CA LYS A 88 6.27 -34.17 7.94
C LYS A 88 7.29 -34.77 6.97
N GLU A 89 7.99 -33.92 6.22
CA GLU A 89 8.97 -34.35 5.21
C GLU A 89 10.14 -35.10 5.86
N SER A 90 10.67 -34.57 6.97
CA SER A 90 11.70 -35.23 7.77
C SER A 90 11.25 -36.58 8.35
N ALA A 91 9.98 -36.71 8.76
CA ALA A 91 9.44 -37.97 9.27
C ALA A 91 9.28 -39.03 8.17
N ILE A 92 8.90 -38.64 6.95
CA ILE A 92 8.83 -39.53 5.79
C ILE A 92 10.23 -40.05 5.45
N ASP A 93 11.21 -39.15 5.32
CA ASP A 93 12.59 -39.53 5.04
C ASP A 93 13.12 -40.51 6.09
N SER A 94 12.86 -40.24 7.38
CA SER A 94 13.29 -41.12 8.48
C SER A 94 12.66 -42.51 8.42
N GLN A 95 11.37 -42.60 8.06
CA GLN A 95 10.68 -43.89 7.90
C GLN A 95 11.16 -44.66 6.66
N ASP A 96 11.55 -43.95 5.59
CA ASP A 96 12.15 -44.58 4.42
C ASP A 96 13.58 -45.08 4.70
N PHE A 97 14.36 -44.39 5.53
CA PHE A 97 15.66 -44.90 6.01
C PHE A 97 15.51 -46.19 6.84
N GLU A 98 14.52 -46.29 7.73
CA GLU A 98 14.27 -47.52 8.50
C GLU A 98 13.88 -48.70 7.59
N LYS A 99 13.10 -48.47 6.52
CA LYS A 99 12.74 -49.51 5.54
C LYS A 99 13.86 -49.88 4.58
N ALA A 100 14.72 -48.93 4.22
CA ALA A 100 15.85 -49.19 3.32
C ALA A 100 16.99 -49.98 3.99
N ALA A 101 17.02 -50.03 5.33
CA ALA A 101 18.03 -50.74 6.11
C ALA A 101 17.66 -52.19 6.50
N SER A 102 16.47 -52.69 6.14
CA SER A 102 15.98 -54.06 6.44
C SER A 102 16.08 -55.01 5.25
#